data_AF-A0A4Q4XDI7-F1
#
_entry.id   AF-A0A4Q4XDI7-F1
#
_cell.length_a   1.000
_cell.length_b   1.000
_cell.length_c   1.000
_cell.angle_alpha   90.00
_cell.angle_beta   90.00
_cell.angle_gamma   90.00
#
_symmetry.space_group_name_H-M   'P 1'
#
loop_
_entity.id
_entity.type
_entity.pdbx_description
1 polymer ?
#
loop_
_entity_poly.entity_id
_entity_poly.type
_entity_poly.pdbx_seq_one_letter_code
_entity_poly.pdbx_strand_id
1 'polypeptide(L)'
;MFTNDIIGSPRADDGITEDPHMIRLFAQGLPPLGVENATARERRLTIGGENDTPARNLARLVKEVAENEATGMNVSVIYRLDRYLRGGDHRPFLEAGFPAARFTEPHEDYAHQHQDVRVDPETGKQYGDLPEFCDFEYIARVARVNGAALWSLANSAGMPRNVRVNTTALSNDSTFYWDPPVGGEEAVDGYEVVFRATNAPFWTDVIDVGLVNEVTVDLSKDNVVFGIRTRSVDGFRGVAVLPFPVS
;
A
#
# COMPACT_ATOMS: atom_id res chain seq x y z
N MET A 1 -7.72 2.13 -5.07
CA MET A 1 -8.86 2.74 -4.37
C MET A 1 -8.52 2.85 -2.89
N PHE A 2 -8.90 3.94 -2.23
CA PHE A 2 -8.71 4.13 -0.80
C PHE A 2 -10.04 4.40 -0.12
N THR A 3 -10.30 3.73 1.00
CA THR A 3 -11.40 4.06 1.90
C THR A 3 -10.83 4.68 3.17
N ASN A 4 -11.43 5.76 3.64
CA ASN A 4 -11.22 6.30 4.97
C ASN A 4 -12.44 5.92 5.79
N ASP A 5 -12.25 5.11 6.83
CA ASP A 5 -13.34 4.71 7.72
C ASP A 5 -12.85 4.82 9.16
N ILE A 6 -13.70 5.27 10.07
CA ILE A 6 -13.38 5.67 11.45
C ILE A 6 -12.17 6.63 11.50
N ILE A 7 -12.25 7.77 10.80
CA ILE A 7 -11.24 8.82 10.91
C ILE A 7 -11.84 9.96 11.72
N GLY A 8 -11.64 9.93 13.04
CA GLY A 8 -12.13 10.98 13.94
C GLY A 8 -11.06 11.46 14.92
N SER A 9 -10.32 10.53 15.54
CA SER A 9 -9.42 10.87 16.64
C SER A 9 -8.22 9.94 16.73
N PRO A 10 -7.04 10.43 17.13
CA PRO A 10 -5.90 9.58 17.42
C PRO A 10 -5.91 8.97 18.83
N ARG A 11 -6.95 9.25 19.64
CA ARG A 11 -7.01 8.91 21.06
C ARG A 11 -7.74 7.59 21.32
N ALA A 12 -7.23 6.79 22.25
CA ALA A 12 -7.86 5.56 22.69
C ALA A 12 -8.98 5.79 23.73
N ASP A 13 -9.76 4.73 23.99
CA ASP A 13 -10.86 4.72 24.96
C ASP A 13 -10.40 4.75 26.43
N ASP A 14 -9.12 4.50 26.69
CA ASP A 14 -8.49 4.57 28.02
C ASP A 14 -8.28 6.01 28.53
N GLY A 15 -8.52 7.00 27.67
CA GLY A 15 -8.39 8.42 28.00
C GLY A 15 -6.95 8.91 28.20
N ILE A 16 -5.93 8.09 27.93
CA ILE A 16 -4.52 8.45 28.15
C ILE A 16 -3.70 8.24 26.87
N THR A 17 -3.94 7.16 26.14
CA THR A 17 -3.18 6.79 24.95
C THR A 17 -3.60 7.63 23.75
N GLU A 18 -2.62 8.21 23.05
CA GLU A 18 -2.83 9.05 21.87
C GLU A 18 -1.68 8.89 20.88
N ASP A 19 -2.00 8.68 19.60
CA ASP A 19 -1.03 8.57 18.51
C ASP A 19 -1.33 9.59 17.40
N PRO A 20 -1.14 10.91 17.65
CA PRO A 20 -1.62 12.00 16.77
C PRO A 20 -0.92 12.07 15.42
N HIS A 21 0.18 11.32 15.26
CA HIS A 21 1.00 11.25 14.06
C HIS A 21 0.96 9.87 13.41
N MET A 22 0.01 8.99 13.77
CA MET A 22 -0.11 7.65 13.18
C MET A 22 -1.46 7.44 12.52
N ILE A 23 -1.46 6.88 11.31
CA ILE A 23 -2.66 6.33 10.66
C ILE A 23 -2.40 4.86 10.30
N ARG A 24 -3.41 3.99 10.47
CA ARG A 24 -3.31 2.59 10.03
C ARG A 24 -3.77 2.46 8.59
N LEU A 25 -3.06 1.67 7.78
CA LEU A 25 -3.41 1.35 6.40
C LEU A 25 -3.51 -0.17 6.21
N PHE A 26 -4.73 -0.69 6.15
CA PHE A 26 -4.99 -2.11 5.93
C PHE A 26 -4.78 -2.49 4.48
N ALA A 27 -3.89 -3.46 4.25
CA ALA A 27 -3.50 -3.96 2.95
C ALA A 27 -3.62 -5.50 2.90
N GLN A 28 -4.58 -5.97 2.08
CA GLN A 28 -4.82 -7.40 1.88
C GLN A 28 -3.55 -8.11 1.38
N GLY A 29 -3.30 -9.32 1.89
CA GLY A 29 -2.35 -10.24 1.30
C GLY A 29 -2.85 -10.83 -0.02
N LEU A 30 -2.85 -12.16 -0.12
CA LEU A 30 -3.23 -12.85 -1.35
C LEU A 30 -4.64 -12.45 -1.82
N PRO A 31 -4.82 -12.08 -3.11
CA PRO A 31 -6.14 -11.79 -3.67
C PRO A 31 -7.12 -12.97 -3.54
N PRO A 32 -8.45 -12.81 -3.63
CA PRO A 32 -9.40 -13.93 -3.68
C PRO A 32 -9.19 -14.85 -4.91
N LEU A 33 -9.63 -16.12 -4.86
CA LEU A 33 -9.42 -17.08 -5.98
C LEU A 33 -10.18 -16.69 -7.26
N GLY A 34 -11.24 -15.90 -7.14
CA GLY A 34 -11.93 -15.31 -8.28
C GLY A 34 -11.15 -14.20 -8.99
N VAL A 35 -10.09 -13.67 -8.36
CA VAL A 35 -9.23 -12.60 -8.88
C VAL A 35 -7.89 -13.15 -9.32
N GLU A 36 -7.23 -13.91 -8.45
CA GLU A 36 -5.99 -14.63 -8.76
C GLU A 36 -6.29 -16.13 -8.73
N ASN A 37 -6.35 -16.73 -9.92
CA ASN A 37 -6.64 -18.16 -10.06
C ASN A 37 -5.61 -19.02 -9.32
N ALA A 38 -5.96 -20.27 -9.02
CA ALA A 38 -5.12 -21.17 -8.23
C ALA A 38 -3.69 -21.31 -8.80
N THR A 39 -3.54 -21.46 -10.12
CA THR A 39 -2.23 -21.59 -10.76
C THR A 39 -1.33 -20.36 -10.56
N ALA A 40 -1.88 -19.15 -10.73
CA ALA A 40 -1.15 -17.92 -10.51
C ALA A 40 -0.79 -17.73 -9.04
N ARG A 41 -1.70 -18.08 -8.12
CA ARG A 41 -1.45 -18.05 -6.68
C ARG A 41 -0.35 -19.03 -6.28
N GLU A 42 -0.38 -20.27 -6.78
CA GLU A 42 0.67 -21.24 -6.48
C GLU A 42 2.03 -20.77 -6.99
N ARG A 43 2.10 -20.20 -8.20
CA ARG A 43 3.34 -19.58 -8.68
C ARG A 43 3.85 -18.49 -7.75
N ARG A 44 2.96 -17.64 -7.23
CA ARG A 44 3.30 -16.60 -6.25
C ARG A 44 3.87 -17.20 -4.96
N LEU A 45 3.26 -18.27 -4.46
CA LEU A 45 3.74 -18.96 -3.25
C LEU A 45 5.13 -19.58 -3.46
N THR A 46 5.38 -20.18 -4.64
CA THR A 46 6.69 -20.76 -4.97
C THR A 46 7.83 -19.73 -4.97
N ILE A 47 7.54 -18.47 -5.29
CA ILE A 47 8.53 -17.38 -5.31
C ILE A 47 8.53 -16.52 -4.04
N GLY A 48 7.78 -16.89 -2.99
CA GLY A 48 7.67 -16.11 -1.75
C GLY A 48 6.97 -14.75 -1.92
N GLY A 49 6.10 -14.62 -2.92
CA GLY A 49 5.46 -13.37 -3.31
C GLY A 49 4.15 -13.03 -2.58
N GLU A 50 3.79 -13.75 -1.51
CA GLU A 50 2.55 -13.53 -0.75
C GLU A 50 2.50 -12.17 -0.06
N ASN A 51 3.65 -11.56 0.20
CA ASN A 51 3.80 -10.21 0.74
C ASN A 51 3.88 -9.11 -0.32
N ASP A 52 3.83 -9.46 -1.61
CA ASP A 52 4.05 -8.56 -2.76
C ASP A 52 2.85 -8.54 -3.70
N THR A 53 1.67 -8.52 -3.09
CA THR A 53 0.40 -8.41 -3.79
C THR A 53 0.15 -6.97 -4.22
N PRO A 54 -0.70 -6.72 -5.24
CA PRO A 54 -0.97 -5.37 -5.71
C PRO A 54 -1.43 -4.41 -4.60
N ALA A 55 -2.24 -4.88 -3.64
CA ALA A 55 -2.68 -4.08 -2.50
C ALA A 55 -1.54 -3.70 -1.55
N ARG A 56 -0.61 -4.63 -1.27
CA ARG A 56 0.56 -4.37 -0.42
C ARG A 56 1.57 -3.45 -1.10
N ASN A 57 1.80 -3.60 -2.41
CA ASN A 57 2.66 -2.67 -3.16
C ASN A 57 2.04 -1.27 -3.27
N LEU A 58 0.72 -1.16 -3.40
CA LEU A 58 0.02 0.12 -3.28
C LEU A 58 0.25 0.76 -1.90
N ALA A 59 0.14 -0.02 -0.81
CA ALA A 59 0.40 0.48 0.54
C ALA A 59 1.87 0.90 0.76
N ARG A 60 2.84 0.20 0.16
CA ARG A 60 4.25 0.60 0.17
C ARG A 60 4.46 1.96 -0.51
N LEU A 61 3.83 2.18 -1.67
CA LEU A 61 3.87 3.47 -2.35
C LEU A 61 3.29 4.57 -1.46
N VAL A 62 2.13 4.34 -0.84
CA VAL A 62 1.52 5.30 0.09
C VAL A 62 2.50 5.68 1.20
N LYS A 63 3.14 4.69 1.84
CA LYS A 63 4.12 4.95 2.89
C LYS A 63 5.29 5.80 2.37
N GLU A 64 5.86 5.43 1.23
CA GLU A 64 7.00 6.13 0.61
C GLU A 64 6.69 7.59 0.29
N VAL A 65 5.49 7.89 -0.23
CA VAL A 65 5.17 9.24 -0.71
C VAL A 65 4.48 10.11 0.35
N ALA A 66 3.91 9.50 1.40
CA ALA A 66 3.13 10.21 2.40
C ALA A 66 3.81 10.33 3.76
N GLU A 67 4.95 9.69 4.02
CA GLU A 67 5.72 9.91 5.26
C GLU A 67 6.78 10.98 5.05
N ASN A 68 6.38 12.23 5.23
CA ASN A 68 7.25 13.40 5.07
C ASN A 68 6.75 14.58 5.92
N GLU A 69 7.50 15.68 5.90
CA GLU A 69 7.18 16.88 6.69
C GLU A 69 5.85 17.53 6.29
N ALA A 70 5.44 17.43 5.03
CA ALA A 70 4.21 18.06 4.55
C ALA A 70 2.95 17.39 5.14
N THR A 71 2.97 16.07 5.29
CA THR A 71 1.88 15.33 5.94
C THR A 71 2.02 15.33 7.46
N GLY A 72 3.25 15.28 7.98
CA GLY A 72 3.53 15.15 9.41
C GLY A 72 2.94 13.86 10.01
N MET A 73 2.84 12.79 9.20
CA MET A 73 2.19 11.53 9.55
C MET A 73 3.07 10.32 9.24
N ASN A 74 2.92 9.29 10.07
CA ASN A 74 3.42 7.94 9.88
C ASN A 74 2.25 7.02 9.48
N VAL A 75 2.46 6.22 8.45
CA VAL A 75 1.53 5.23 7.90
C VAL A 75 1.94 3.85 8.40
N SER A 76 1.17 3.35 9.37
CA SER A 76 1.30 1.99 9.89
C SER A 76 0.59 1.01 8.96
N VAL A 77 1.34 0.36 8.08
CA VAL A 77 0.79 -0.65 7.16
C VAL A 77 0.43 -1.92 7.93
N ILE A 78 -0.85 -2.27 7.92
CA ILE A 78 -1.39 -3.46 8.55
C ILE A 78 -1.58 -4.53 7.49
N TYR A 79 -0.84 -5.63 7.62
CA TYR A 79 -0.82 -6.76 6.67
C TYR A 79 -2.06 -7.67 6.74
N ARG A 80 -3.24 -7.07 6.74
CA ARG A 80 -4.55 -7.73 6.82
C ARG A 80 -5.54 -7.03 5.91
N LEU A 81 -6.60 -7.75 5.53
CA LEU A 81 -7.72 -7.16 4.80
C LEU A 81 -8.41 -6.08 5.63
N ASP A 82 -8.64 -6.33 6.92
CA ASP A 82 -9.34 -5.41 7.82
C ASP A 82 -9.14 -5.83 9.29
N ARG A 83 -9.73 -5.05 10.20
CA ARG A 83 -9.99 -5.38 11.60
C ARG A 83 -10.98 -6.56 11.71
N TYR A 84 -10.93 -7.28 12.82
CA TYR A 84 -11.85 -8.40 13.06
C TYR A 84 -13.31 -7.91 13.11
N LEU A 85 -14.23 -8.69 12.53
CA LEU A 85 -15.68 -8.41 12.46
C LEU A 85 -16.07 -7.12 11.73
N ARG A 86 -15.14 -6.47 11.04
CA ARG A 86 -15.40 -5.24 10.29
C ARG A 86 -15.29 -5.48 8.79
N GLY A 87 -15.59 -4.45 8.02
CA GLY A 87 -15.49 -4.38 6.56
C GLY A 87 -15.54 -2.92 6.13
N GLY A 88 -15.23 -2.66 4.86
CA GLY A 88 -15.29 -1.33 4.28
C GLY A 88 -15.32 -1.41 2.76
N ASP A 89 -15.48 -0.26 2.11
CA ASP A 89 -15.66 -0.19 0.66
C ASP A 89 -14.46 -0.68 -0.15
N HIS A 90 -13.29 -0.85 0.45
CA HIS A 90 -12.11 -1.41 -0.22
C HIS A 90 -12.30 -2.87 -0.62
N ARG A 91 -13.17 -3.61 0.06
CA ARG A 91 -13.40 -5.06 -0.18
C ARG A 91 -13.98 -5.35 -1.57
N PRO A 92 -15.11 -4.74 -1.99
CA PRO A 92 -15.64 -4.94 -3.34
C PRO A 92 -14.61 -4.65 -4.46
N PHE A 93 -13.73 -3.65 -4.27
CA PHE A 93 -12.69 -3.35 -5.25
C PHE A 93 -11.65 -4.46 -5.32
N LEU A 94 -11.22 -4.98 -4.17
CA LEU A 94 -10.31 -6.12 -4.11
C LEU A 94 -10.94 -7.38 -4.75
N GLU A 95 -12.22 -7.63 -4.50
CA GLU A 95 -12.98 -8.73 -5.10
C GLU A 95 -13.17 -8.59 -6.62
N ALA A 96 -13.19 -7.35 -7.12
CA ALA A 96 -13.18 -7.03 -8.54
C ALA A 96 -11.77 -6.98 -9.16
N GLY A 97 -10.72 -7.23 -8.38
CA GLY A 97 -9.33 -7.28 -8.84
C GLY A 97 -8.61 -5.93 -8.90
N PHE A 98 -9.21 -4.87 -8.36
CA PHE A 98 -8.55 -3.58 -8.23
C PHE A 98 -7.73 -3.50 -6.94
N PRO A 99 -6.49 -2.99 -6.99
CA PRO A 99 -5.73 -2.70 -5.77
C PRO A 99 -6.48 -1.68 -4.90
N ALA A 100 -6.78 -2.06 -3.66
CA ALA A 100 -7.41 -1.17 -2.70
C ALA A 100 -6.85 -1.37 -1.29
N ALA A 101 -6.98 -0.32 -0.49
CA ALA A 101 -6.53 -0.30 0.90
C ALA A 101 -7.44 0.62 1.73
N ARG A 102 -7.41 0.45 3.06
CA ARG A 102 -8.29 1.18 3.97
C ARG A 102 -7.48 1.90 5.04
N PHE A 103 -7.68 3.21 5.15
CA PHE A 103 -7.20 4.01 6.27
C PHE A 103 -8.18 3.94 7.43
N THR A 104 -7.63 3.82 8.64
CA THR A 104 -8.39 3.88 9.90
C THR A 104 -7.55 4.54 10.98
N GLU A 105 -8.19 5.24 11.91
CA GLU A 105 -7.53 5.77 13.10
C GLU A 105 -6.77 4.70 13.91
N PRO A 106 -5.72 5.07 14.67
CA PRO A 106 -4.86 4.11 15.37
C PRO A 106 -5.60 3.33 16.47
N HIS A 107 -6.49 4.02 17.18
CA HIS A 107 -7.26 3.49 18.31
C HIS A 107 -8.74 3.76 18.13
N GLU A 108 -9.58 2.87 18.64
CA GLU A 108 -11.02 3.03 18.56
C GLU A 108 -11.59 3.39 19.92
N ASP A 109 -12.51 4.35 19.93
CA ASP A 109 -13.42 4.56 21.05
C ASP A 109 -14.85 4.26 20.62
N TYR A 110 -15.34 3.09 21.02
CA TYR A 110 -16.69 2.65 20.70
C TYR A 110 -17.80 3.51 21.34
N ALA A 111 -17.46 4.36 22.32
CA ALA A 111 -18.43 5.32 22.84
C ALA A 111 -18.78 6.42 21.82
N HIS A 112 -17.89 6.67 20.86
CA HIS A 112 -18.02 7.72 19.85
C HIS A 112 -18.23 7.17 18.44
N GLN A 113 -18.62 5.90 18.30
CA GLN A 113 -18.85 5.25 17.01
C GLN A 113 -20.22 4.57 16.99
N HIS A 114 -21.09 4.95 16.04
CA HIS A 114 -22.42 4.36 15.87
C HIS A 114 -23.26 4.31 17.18
N GLN A 115 -23.12 5.34 18.03
CA GLN A 115 -23.86 5.46 19.28
C GLN A 115 -24.91 6.56 19.17
N ASP A 116 -26.06 6.34 19.82
CA ASP A 116 -27.00 7.41 20.10
C ASP A 116 -26.39 8.38 21.13
N VAL A 117 -26.74 9.65 21.01
CA VAL A 117 -26.27 10.70 21.91
C VAL A 117 -26.90 10.53 23.28
N ARG A 118 -26.09 10.22 24.29
CA ARG A 118 -26.54 10.05 25.68
C ARG A 118 -25.40 10.25 26.67
N VAL A 119 -25.75 10.55 27.91
CA VAL A 119 -24.85 10.48 29.06
C VAL A 119 -25.24 9.25 29.88
N ASP A 120 -24.26 8.42 30.22
CA ASP A 120 -24.45 7.36 31.20
C ASP A 120 -24.69 7.97 32.59
N PRO A 121 -25.84 7.70 33.24
CA PRO A 121 -26.18 8.33 34.52
C PRO A 121 -25.33 7.83 35.70
N GLU A 122 -24.69 6.68 35.59
CA GLU A 122 -23.85 6.10 36.64
C GLU A 122 -22.39 6.55 36.51
N THR A 123 -21.86 6.55 35.28
CA THR A 123 -20.44 6.86 35.03
C THR A 123 -20.20 8.30 34.57
N GLY A 124 -21.24 9.00 34.12
CA GLY A 124 -21.13 10.32 33.50
C GLY A 124 -20.51 10.29 32.10
N LYS A 125 -20.21 9.11 31.53
CA LYS A 125 -19.58 8.99 30.21
C LYS A 125 -20.55 9.47 29.12
N GLN A 126 -20.07 10.40 28.28
CA GLN A 126 -20.76 10.83 27.07
C GLN A 126 -20.60 9.78 25.97
N TYR A 127 -21.69 9.49 25.28
CA TYR A 127 -21.76 8.64 24.10
C TYR A 127 -22.33 9.43 22.93
N GLY A 128 -21.94 9.05 21.71
CA GLY A 128 -22.45 9.63 20.48
C GLY A 128 -21.33 9.98 19.51
N ASP A 129 -21.64 9.94 18.22
CA ASP A 129 -20.76 10.41 17.15
C ASP A 129 -20.93 11.93 16.99
N LEU A 130 -20.11 12.69 17.72
CA LEU A 130 -20.24 14.14 17.85
C LEU A 130 -18.96 14.86 17.41
N PRO A 131 -19.06 16.05 16.80
CA PRO A 131 -17.89 16.83 16.37
C PRO A 131 -16.89 17.16 17.48
N GLU A 132 -17.32 17.18 18.75
CA GLU A 132 -16.44 17.43 19.89
C GLU A 132 -15.42 16.29 20.13
N PHE A 133 -15.68 15.10 19.60
CA PHE A 133 -14.76 13.96 19.65
C PHE A 133 -13.85 13.86 18.42
N CYS A 134 -14.00 14.78 17.47
CA CYS A 134 -13.15 14.85 16.29
C CYS A 134 -11.94 15.76 16.55
N ASP A 135 -10.74 15.23 16.33
CA ASP A 135 -9.52 16.03 16.22
C ASP A 135 -9.36 16.49 14.76
N PHE A 136 -9.77 17.73 14.49
CA PHE A 136 -9.69 18.30 13.14
C PHE A 136 -8.27 18.47 12.61
N GLU A 137 -7.26 18.64 13.48
CA GLU A 137 -5.87 18.73 13.05
C GLU A 137 -5.34 17.34 12.64
N TYR A 138 -5.72 16.30 13.38
CA TYR A 138 -5.46 14.91 12.99
C TYR A 138 -6.16 14.56 11.67
N ILE A 139 -7.44 14.88 11.52
CA ILE A 139 -8.20 14.66 10.28
C ILE A 139 -7.54 15.39 9.11
N ALA A 140 -7.09 16.64 9.30
CA ALA A 140 -6.37 17.39 8.28
C ALA A 140 -5.07 16.71 7.86
N ARG A 141 -4.32 16.14 8.80
CA ARG A 141 -3.11 15.35 8.49
C ARG A 141 -3.43 14.08 7.70
N VAL A 142 -4.49 13.35 8.06
CA VAL A 142 -4.96 12.18 7.28
C VAL A 142 -5.38 12.58 5.85
N ALA A 143 -6.02 13.74 5.70
CA ALA A 143 -6.36 14.28 4.37
C ALA A 143 -5.10 14.57 3.53
N ARG A 144 -4.02 15.09 4.15
CA ARG A 144 -2.74 15.30 3.47
C ARG A 144 -2.09 13.98 3.04
N VAL A 145 -2.17 12.92 3.84
CA VAL A 145 -1.72 11.56 3.47
C VAL A 145 -2.44 11.06 2.22
N ASN A 146 -3.78 11.18 2.20
CA ASN A 146 -4.57 10.85 1.02
C ASN A 146 -4.16 11.70 -0.19
N GLY A 147 -3.99 13.01 0.00
CA GLY A 147 -3.53 13.93 -1.04
C GLY A 147 -2.19 13.56 -1.64
N ALA A 148 -1.18 13.27 -0.81
CA ALA A 148 0.15 12.85 -1.27
C ALA A 148 0.11 11.55 -2.08
N ALA A 149 -0.66 10.56 -1.60
CA ALA A 149 -0.83 9.29 -2.30
C ALA A 149 -1.54 9.46 -3.66
N LEU A 150 -2.66 10.17 -3.69
CA LEU A 150 -3.44 10.40 -4.91
C LEU A 150 -2.66 11.25 -5.92
N TRP A 151 -1.99 12.31 -5.46
CA TRP A 151 -1.16 13.16 -6.30
C TRP A 151 -0.03 12.36 -6.96
N SER A 152 0.67 11.53 -6.18
CA SER A 152 1.76 10.70 -6.69
C SER A 152 1.26 9.69 -7.73
N LEU A 153 0.13 9.03 -7.46
CA LEU A 153 -0.47 8.08 -8.39
C LEU A 153 -0.93 8.76 -9.70
N ALA A 154 -1.59 9.91 -9.60
CA ALA A 154 -2.13 10.64 -10.74
C ALA A 154 -1.03 11.21 -11.66
N ASN A 155 0.12 11.57 -11.11
CA ASN A 155 1.26 12.10 -11.87
C ASN A 155 2.31 11.02 -12.21
N SER A 156 2.11 9.77 -11.76
CA SER A 156 2.95 8.65 -12.17
C SER A 156 2.64 8.21 -13.60
N ALA A 157 3.60 7.58 -14.28
CA ALA A 157 3.40 7.02 -15.62
C ALA A 157 2.62 5.69 -15.61
N GLY A 158 2.04 5.29 -14.48
CA GLY A 158 1.37 4.00 -14.30
C GLY A 158 2.33 2.84 -14.07
N MET A 159 1.79 1.63 -13.92
CA MET A 159 2.59 0.44 -13.61
C MET A 159 3.12 -0.23 -14.89
N PRO A 160 4.36 -0.75 -14.90
CA PRO A 160 4.80 -1.66 -15.95
C PRO A 160 3.93 -2.92 -15.94
N ARG A 161 3.74 -3.53 -17.11
CA ARG A 161 2.90 -4.72 -17.28
C ARG A 161 3.77 -5.94 -17.53
N ASN A 162 3.20 -7.13 -17.30
CA ASN A 162 3.85 -8.41 -17.61
C ASN A 162 5.30 -8.46 -17.13
N VAL A 163 5.54 -8.04 -15.89
CA VAL A 163 6.88 -8.00 -15.29
C VAL A 163 7.35 -9.43 -15.04
N ARG A 164 8.51 -9.77 -15.58
CA ARG A 164 9.03 -11.13 -15.67
C ARG A 164 10.49 -11.19 -15.21
N VAL A 165 10.88 -12.33 -14.64
CA VAL A 165 12.27 -12.65 -14.29
C VAL A 165 12.71 -13.92 -15.01
N ASN A 166 13.87 -13.87 -15.67
CA ASN A 166 14.44 -15.01 -16.37
C ASN A 166 14.86 -16.10 -15.38
N THR A 167 14.34 -17.32 -15.55
CA THR A 167 14.69 -18.50 -14.75
C THR A 167 15.17 -19.69 -15.58
N THR A 168 15.54 -19.45 -16.85
CA THR A 168 15.96 -20.49 -17.81
C THR A 168 17.36 -21.02 -17.56
N ALA A 169 18.20 -20.25 -16.87
CA ALA A 169 19.57 -20.61 -16.50
C ALA A 169 19.85 -20.25 -15.04
N LEU A 170 20.78 -21.00 -14.42
CA LEU A 170 21.29 -20.68 -13.09
C LEU A 170 22.32 -19.56 -13.19
N SER A 171 22.07 -18.45 -12.51
CA SER A 171 22.97 -17.29 -12.40
C SER A 171 22.79 -16.61 -11.05
N ASN A 172 23.83 -15.89 -10.61
CA ASN A 172 23.74 -14.94 -9.50
C ASN A 172 23.23 -13.57 -9.95
N ASP A 173 23.17 -13.32 -11.26
CA ASP A 173 22.56 -12.14 -11.84
C ASP A 173 21.05 -12.38 -12.04
N SER A 174 20.28 -11.30 -12.03
CA SER A 174 18.85 -11.34 -12.32
C SER A 174 18.53 -10.52 -13.56
N THR A 175 17.99 -11.19 -14.59
CA THR A 175 17.49 -10.53 -15.79
C THR A 175 15.98 -10.36 -15.71
N PHE A 176 15.52 -9.12 -15.85
CA PHE A 176 14.12 -8.73 -15.82
C PHE A 176 13.69 -8.14 -17.15
N TYR A 177 12.40 -8.29 -17.46
CA TYR A 177 11.79 -7.66 -18.61
C TYR A 177 10.31 -7.41 -18.38
N TRP A 178 9.77 -6.40 -19.03
CA TRP A 178 8.40 -5.93 -18.83
C TRP A 178 7.86 -5.28 -20.09
N ASP A 179 6.53 -5.12 -20.10
CA ASP A 179 5.85 -4.33 -21.11
C ASP A 179 5.58 -2.93 -20.54
N PRO A 180 5.51 -1.89 -21.39
CA PRO A 180 5.16 -0.54 -20.95
C PRO A 180 3.80 -0.43 -20.26
N PRO A 181 3.54 0.64 -19.51
CA PRO A 181 2.23 0.93 -18.92
C PRO A 181 1.08 0.93 -19.93
N VAL A 182 -0.16 0.79 -19.45
CA VAL A 182 -1.37 0.81 -20.31
C VAL A 182 -1.47 2.12 -21.12
N GLY A 183 -1.03 3.24 -20.54
CA GLY A 183 -1.02 4.55 -21.18
C GLY A 183 0.11 4.76 -22.20
N GLY A 184 0.98 3.76 -22.43
CA GLY A 184 2.16 3.89 -23.28
C GLY A 184 3.39 4.45 -22.53
N GLU A 185 4.39 4.87 -23.28
CA GLU A 185 5.69 5.35 -22.76
C GLU A 185 5.84 6.88 -22.78
N GLU A 186 4.87 7.63 -23.31
CA GLU A 186 5.00 9.09 -23.48
C GLU A 186 5.29 9.82 -22.15
N ALA A 187 4.69 9.35 -21.05
CA ALA A 187 4.89 9.92 -19.72
C ALA A 187 6.05 9.27 -18.94
N VAL A 188 6.73 8.26 -19.50
CA VAL A 188 7.81 7.50 -18.83
C VAL A 188 9.16 8.15 -19.12
N ASP A 189 9.88 8.55 -18.07
CA ASP A 189 11.28 9.02 -18.19
C ASP A 189 12.29 7.88 -17.97
N GLY A 190 11.88 6.85 -17.23
CA GLY A 190 12.66 5.66 -17.04
C GLY A 190 11.96 4.64 -16.15
N TYR A 191 12.66 3.55 -15.90
CA TYR A 191 12.24 2.50 -14.99
C TYR A 191 13.23 2.39 -13.83
N GLU A 192 12.70 1.97 -12.68
CA GLU A 192 13.48 1.69 -11.48
C GLU A 192 13.26 0.23 -11.09
N VAL A 193 14.37 -0.47 -10.79
CA VAL A 193 14.35 -1.76 -10.08
C VAL A 193 14.45 -1.44 -8.59
N VAL A 194 13.40 -1.74 -7.84
CA VAL A 194 13.41 -1.66 -6.38
C VAL A 194 13.68 -3.03 -5.78
N PHE A 195 14.41 -3.08 -4.68
CA PHE A 195 14.66 -4.33 -3.98
C PHE A 195 14.72 -4.15 -2.47
N ARG A 196 14.60 -5.27 -1.76
CA ARG A 196 14.70 -5.36 -0.31
C ARG A 196 15.04 -6.77 0.15
N ALA A 197 15.58 -6.90 1.35
CA ALA A 197 15.73 -8.19 2.02
C ALA A 197 14.39 -8.92 2.12
N THR A 198 14.40 -10.26 2.10
CA THR A 198 13.18 -11.09 2.11
C THR A 198 12.33 -10.93 3.38
N ASN A 199 12.92 -10.46 4.47
CA ASN A 199 12.25 -10.15 5.73
C ASN A 199 11.94 -8.65 5.91
N ALA A 200 12.33 -7.79 4.95
CA ALA A 200 12.06 -6.37 5.01
C ALA A 200 10.64 -6.06 4.50
N PRO A 201 9.84 -5.25 5.22
CA PRO A 201 8.48 -4.93 4.83
C PRO A 201 8.38 -3.92 3.68
N PHE A 202 9.38 -3.04 3.51
CA PHE A 202 9.39 -1.92 2.57
C PHE A 202 10.64 -1.95 1.67
N TRP A 203 10.55 -1.32 0.50
CA TRP A 203 11.69 -1.17 -0.40
C TRP A 203 12.80 -0.38 0.29
N THR A 204 14.03 -0.88 0.22
CA THR A 204 15.19 -0.25 0.87
C THR A 204 16.14 0.36 -0.13
N ASP A 205 16.14 -0.18 -1.36
CA ASP A 205 17.13 0.15 -2.37
C ASP A 205 16.47 0.30 -3.74
N VAL A 206 17.11 1.11 -4.59
CA VAL A 206 16.65 1.48 -5.93
C VAL A 206 17.81 1.46 -6.91
N ILE A 207 17.61 0.89 -8.08
CA ILE A 207 18.51 0.97 -9.24
C ILE A 207 17.73 1.65 -10.36
N ASP A 208 18.12 2.87 -10.76
CA ASP A 208 17.60 3.51 -11.96
C ASP A 208 18.22 2.82 -13.18
N VAL A 209 17.37 2.29 -14.06
CA VAL A 209 17.79 1.55 -15.26
C VAL A 209 17.50 2.32 -16.55
N GLY A 210 16.99 3.55 -16.44
CA GLY A 210 16.64 4.40 -17.57
C GLY A 210 15.48 3.85 -18.40
N LEU A 211 15.36 4.35 -19.63
CA LEU A 211 14.28 4.01 -20.54
C LEU A 211 14.58 2.70 -21.30
N VAL A 212 14.52 1.59 -20.58
CA VAL A 212 14.69 0.23 -21.09
C VAL A 212 13.50 -0.64 -20.74
N ASN A 213 13.28 -1.74 -21.47
CA ASN A 213 12.25 -2.73 -21.14
C ASN A 213 12.85 -4.10 -20.75
N GLU A 214 14.18 -4.15 -20.64
CA GLU A 214 14.96 -5.31 -20.20
C GLU A 214 16.21 -4.81 -19.47
N VAL A 215 16.57 -5.48 -18.36
CA VAL A 215 17.81 -5.19 -17.63
C VAL A 215 18.34 -6.44 -16.95
N THR A 216 19.66 -6.56 -16.85
CA THR A 216 20.32 -7.53 -15.97
C THR A 216 21.01 -6.77 -14.84
N VAL A 217 20.76 -7.20 -13.61
CA VAL A 217 21.39 -6.65 -12.39
C VAL A 217 22.28 -7.69 -11.74
N ASP A 218 23.42 -7.25 -11.22
CA ASP A 218 24.36 -8.05 -10.41
C ASP A 218 23.82 -8.23 -8.98
N LEU A 219 22.67 -8.91 -8.89
CA LEU A 219 22.01 -9.24 -7.64
C LEU A 219 21.09 -10.44 -7.82
N SER A 220 21.23 -11.46 -6.97
CA SER A 220 20.47 -12.70 -7.11
C SER A 220 19.04 -12.57 -6.58
N LYS A 221 18.07 -12.98 -7.42
CA LYS A 221 16.64 -13.18 -7.09
C LYS A 221 16.38 -14.14 -5.93
N ASP A 222 17.39 -14.93 -5.53
CA ASP A 222 17.28 -15.85 -4.41
C ASP A 222 17.56 -15.16 -3.07
N ASN A 223 18.20 -13.98 -3.08
CA ASN A 223 18.63 -13.26 -1.88
C ASN A 223 17.70 -12.10 -1.48
N VAL A 224 16.95 -11.56 -2.43
CA VAL A 224 16.12 -10.35 -2.24
C VAL A 224 14.78 -10.48 -2.94
N VAL A 225 13.83 -9.67 -2.52
CA VAL A 225 12.58 -9.45 -3.27
C VAL A 225 12.79 -8.26 -4.19
N PHE A 226 12.39 -8.41 -5.45
CA PHE A 226 12.44 -7.36 -6.47
C PHE A 226 11.05 -6.80 -6.78
N GLY A 227 11.02 -5.56 -7.26
CA GLY A 227 9.87 -4.96 -7.93
C GLY A 227 10.35 -4.03 -9.03
N ILE A 228 9.56 -3.89 -10.09
CA ILE A 228 9.82 -2.94 -11.17
C ILE A 228 8.76 -1.84 -11.14
N ARG A 229 9.17 -0.58 -11.23
CA ARG A 229 8.26 0.56 -11.32
C ARG A 229 8.71 1.56 -12.38
N THR A 230 7.79 2.39 -12.83
CA THR A 230 8.10 3.54 -13.68
C THR A 230 8.53 4.74 -12.84
N ARG A 231 9.26 5.64 -13.49
CA ARG A 231 9.49 7.02 -13.08
C ARG A 231 8.98 7.92 -14.21
N SER A 232 8.08 8.85 -13.89
CA SER A 232 7.54 9.79 -14.88
C SER A 232 8.53 10.91 -15.19
N VAL A 233 8.27 11.66 -16.26
CA VAL A 233 9.00 12.88 -16.66
C VAL A 233 9.09 13.93 -15.54
N ASP A 234 8.07 13.98 -14.69
CA ASP A 234 8.02 14.87 -13.52
C ASP A 234 8.62 14.23 -12.25
N GLY A 235 9.22 13.04 -12.38
CA GLY A 235 9.89 12.32 -11.30
C GLY A 235 8.99 11.51 -10.37
N PHE A 236 7.69 11.38 -10.66
CA PHE A 236 6.77 10.59 -9.84
C PHE A 236 6.91 9.09 -10.13
N ARG A 237 6.85 8.30 -9.06
CA ARG A 237 7.02 6.84 -9.12
C ARG A 237 5.68 6.13 -9.22
N GLY A 238 5.62 5.13 -10.09
CA GLY A 238 4.52 4.17 -10.15
C GLY A 238 4.56 3.17 -8.99
N VAL A 239 3.48 2.41 -8.85
CA VAL A 239 3.45 1.25 -7.94
C VAL A 239 4.39 0.16 -8.50
N ALA A 240 5.25 -0.38 -7.63
CA ALA A 240 6.14 -1.48 -8.01
C ALA A 240 5.37 -2.79 -8.26
N VAL A 241 5.78 -3.53 -9.29
CA VAL A 241 5.18 -4.80 -9.69
C VAL A 241 6.18 -5.93 -9.47
N LEU A 242 5.75 -6.98 -8.78
CA LEU A 242 6.56 -8.17 -8.54
C LEU A 242 6.79 -8.93 -9.87
N PRO A 243 8.05 -9.27 -10.23
CA PRO A 243 8.34 -10.10 -11.38
C PRO A 243 7.90 -11.55 -11.18
N PHE A 244 7.31 -12.17 -12.21
CA PHE A 244 7.01 -13.61 -12.21
C PHE A 244 8.00 -14.40 -13.07
N PRO A 245 8.36 -15.63 -12.67
CA PRO A 245 9.24 -16.49 -13.46
C PRO A 245 8.69 -16.77 -14.86
N VAL A 246 9.62 -16.80 -15.79
CA VAL A 246 9.44 -17.30 -17.14
C VAL A 246 10.44 -18.41 -17.41
N SER A 247 9.93 -19.42 -18.11
CA SER A 247 10.67 -20.55 -18.66
C SER A 247 10.83 -20.40 -20.16
#